data_AF-A0A3C1L9A9-F1
#
_entry.id   AF-A0A3C1L9A9-F1
#
_cell.length_a   1.000
_cell.length_b   1.000
_cell.length_c   1.000
_cell.angle_alpha   90.00
_cell.angle_beta   90.00
_cell.angle_gamma   90.00
#
_symmetry.space_group_name_H-M   'P 1'
#
loop_
_entity.id
_entity.type
_entity.pdbx_description
1 polymer ?
#
loop_
_entity_poly.entity_id
_entity_poly.type
_entity_poly.pdbx_seq_one_letter_code
_entity_poly.pdbx_strand_id
1 'polypeptide(L)'
;YTAAARCAAGAGRQVAAYSSLADRYRQQCEGAVTPMLDQRDAPAAVALSRREQEIAALAVSGLSAREISERLFLSVRTVENHLQRVYTKLGLSNRNDLASYYSRP
;
A
#
# COMPACT_ATOMS: atom_id res chain seq x y z
N TYR A 1 9.34 -18.43 -21.09
CA TYR A 1 10.40 -17.77 -20.30
C TYR A 1 10.20 -16.27 -20.41
N THR A 2 9.84 -15.63 -19.30
CA THR A 2 9.90 -14.18 -18.99
C THR A 2 9.31 -13.16 -19.97
N ALA A 3 8.05 -12.77 -19.76
CA ALA A 3 7.52 -11.48 -20.21
C ALA A 3 7.26 -10.60 -18.98
N ALA A 4 8.30 -9.87 -18.56
CA ALA A 4 8.19 -8.77 -17.62
C ALA A 4 7.59 -7.56 -18.34
N ALA A 5 6.36 -7.19 -18.00
CA ALA A 5 5.74 -5.97 -18.49
C ALA A 5 5.33 -5.08 -17.31
N ARG A 6 6.20 -4.09 -17.06
CA ARG A 6 5.98 -2.93 -16.20
C ARG A 6 4.65 -2.25 -16.51
N CYS A 7 3.90 -1.91 -15.47
CA CYS A 7 3.00 -0.76 -15.43
C CYS A 7 3.05 -0.14 -14.03
N ALA A 8 4.20 0.43 -13.69
CA ALA A 8 4.38 1.37 -12.57
C ALA A 8 4.99 2.65 -13.17
N ALA A 9 4.18 3.45 -13.83
CA ALA A 9 4.60 4.75 -14.34
C ALA A 9 3.40 5.70 -14.32
N GLY A 10 3.11 6.22 -13.13
CA GLY A 10 2.07 7.21 -12.90
C GLY A 10 2.41 8.13 -11.74
N ALA A 11 3.67 8.56 -11.62
CA ALA A 11 4.08 9.53 -10.60
C ALA A 11 5.29 10.34 -11.08
N GLY A 12 5.08 11.20 -12.07
CA GLY A 12 6.12 12.13 -12.52
C GLY A 12 5.45 13.27 -13.26
N ARG A 13 5.17 14.39 -12.59
CA ARG A 13 6.02 15.58 -12.77
C ARG A 13 6.00 16.55 -11.57
N GLN A 14 5.16 16.31 -10.54
CA GLN A 14 4.97 17.28 -9.44
C GLN A 14 5.73 16.93 -8.15
N VAL A 15 6.21 15.69 -7.98
CA VAL A 15 6.75 15.21 -6.70
C VAL A 15 8.20 15.65 -6.46
N ALA A 16 9.04 15.61 -7.49
CA ALA A 16 10.50 15.83 -7.35
C ALA A 16 10.90 17.26 -6.96
N ALA A 17 10.15 18.28 -7.40
CA ALA A 17 10.44 19.67 -7.06
C ALA A 17 10.16 19.98 -5.58
N TYR A 18 9.07 19.41 -5.04
CA TYR A 18 8.69 19.61 -3.64
C TYR A 18 9.50 18.75 -2.66
N SER A 19 9.93 17.55 -3.06
CA SER A 19 10.68 16.66 -2.17
C SER A 19 12.03 17.25 -1.75
N SER A 20 12.79 17.83 -2.69
CA SER A 20 14.11 18.42 -2.40
C SER A 20 14.06 19.67 -1.50
N LEU A 21 12.92 20.36 -1.45
CA LEU A 21 12.67 21.48 -0.55
C LEU A 21 12.28 20.96 0.84
N ALA A 22 11.43 19.94 0.89
CA ALA A 22 11.02 19.30 2.14
C ALA A 22 12.21 18.68 2.89
N ASP A 23 13.16 18.05 2.17
CA ASP A 23 14.37 17.46 2.77
C ASP A 23 15.27 18.53 3.42
N ARG A 24 15.38 19.71 2.80
CA ARG A 24 16.16 20.83 3.37
C ARG A 24 15.53 21.39 4.63
N TYR A 25 14.20 21.56 4.65
CA TYR A 25 13.51 22.01 5.86
C TYR A 25 13.60 20.96 6.99
N ARG A 26 13.62 19.67 6.67
CA ARG A 26 13.85 18.60 7.67
C ARG A 26 15.24 18.70 8.30
N GLN A 27 16.28 18.93 7.50
CA GLN A 27 17.65 19.11 8.02
C GLN A 27 17.78 20.37 8.90
N GLN A 28 16.94 21.38 8.68
CA GLN A 28 16.95 22.63 9.46
C GLN A 28 16.14 22.54 10.76
N CYS A 29 15.19 21.60 10.85
CA CYS A 29 14.34 21.41 12.03
C CYS A 29 14.69 20.10 12.74
N GLU A 30 15.83 20.06 13.45
CA GLU A 30 16.16 18.94 14.33
C GLU A 30 15.10 18.79 15.44
N GLY A 31 14.34 17.69 15.40
CA GLY A 31 13.39 17.33 16.47
C GLY A 31 11.91 17.59 16.19
N ALA A 32 11.53 18.06 14.99
CA ALA A 32 10.12 18.22 14.62
C ALA A 32 9.46 16.86 14.31
N VAL A 33 9.07 16.11 15.35
CA VAL A 33 8.28 14.89 15.20
C VAL A 33 6.80 15.26 15.24
N THR A 34 6.19 15.33 14.06
CA THR A 34 4.72 15.32 13.93
C THR A 34 4.30 13.98 13.32
N PRO A 35 3.19 13.36 13.76
CA PRO A 35 2.74 12.07 13.22
C PRO A 35 2.62 12.05 11.68
N MET A 36 2.37 13.23 11.07
CA MET A 36 2.32 13.40 9.62
C MET A 36 3.67 13.34 8.91
N LEU A 37 4.77 13.67 9.59
CA LEU A 37 6.14 13.56 9.04
C LEU A 37 6.67 12.13 9.16
N ASP A 38 6.35 11.43 10.25
CA ASP A 38 6.69 10.01 10.48
C ASP A 38 6.02 9.10 9.42
N GLN A 39 4.76 9.38 9.09
CA GLN A 39 4.04 8.73 7.99
C GLN A 39 4.69 8.92 6.61
N ARG A 40 5.56 9.93 6.42
CA ARG A 40 6.29 10.17 5.16
C ARG A 40 7.66 9.49 5.12
N ASP A 41 8.25 9.16 6.26
CA ASP A 41 9.51 8.42 6.37
C ASP A 41 9.30 6.90 6.45
N ALA A 42 8.04 6.47 6.60
CA ALA A 42 7.63 5.19 6.05
C ALA A 42 8.18 5.15 4.61
N PRO A 43 8.90 4.08 4.21
CA PRO A 43 9.36 3.96 2.84
C PRO A 43 8.17 4.24 1.93
N ALA A 44 8.40 4.76 0.73
CA ALA A 44 7.36 4.95 -0.27
C ALA A 44 6.72 3.61 -0.74
N ALA A 45 6.51 2.65 0.18
CA ALA A 45 5.42 1.70 0.21
C ALA A 45 4.21 2.39 -0.38
N VAL A 46 3.94 2.01 -1.62
CA VAL A 46 2.85 2.54 -2.43
C VAL A 46 1.60 2.47 -1.58
N ALA A 47 1.11 3.62 -1.11
CA ALA A 47 -0.03 3.67 -0.22
C ALA A 47 -1.19 2.91 -0.88
N LEU A 48 -1.75 1.95 -0.14
CA LEU A 48 -2.91 1.21 -0.61
C LEU A 48 -4.04 2.21 -0.87
N SER A 49 -4.73 2.07 -2.00
CA SER A 49 -5.97 2.81 -2.24
C SER A 49 -7.02 2.45 -1.19
N ARG A 50 -8.01 3.31 -0.97
CA ARG A 50 -9.09 3.07 -0.01
C ARG A 50 -9.73 1.69 -0.18
N ARG A 51 -9.96 1.26 -1.43
CA ARG A 51 -10.57 -0.04 -1.73
C ARG A 51 -9.65 -1.22 -1.44
N GLU A 52 -8.36 -1.06 -1.70
CA GLU A 52 -7.34 -2.06 -1.36
C GLU A 52 -7.18 -2.20 0.16
N GLN A 53 -7.24 -1.10 0.92
CA GLN A 53 -7.22 -1.13 2.38
C GLN A 53 -8.43 -1.86 2.96
N GLU A 54 -9.63 -1.57 2.45
CA GLU A 54 -10.86 -2.22 2.88
C GLU A 54 -10.82 -3.74 2.63
N ILE A 55 -10.39 -4.16 1.44
CA ILE A 55 -10.23 -5.57 1.09
C ILE A 55 -9.15 -6.25 1.94
N ALA A 56 -8.01 -5.58 2.15
CA ALA A 56 -6.93 -6.08 2.99
C ALA A 56 -7.37 -6.26 4.44
N ALA A 57 -8.11 -5.30 5.00
CA ALA A 57 -8.64 -5.39 6.37
C ALA A 57 -9.60 -6.58 6.52
N LEU A 58 -10.52 -6.78 5.57
CA LEU A 58 -11.42 -7.94 5.59
C LEU A 58 -10.65 -9.27 5.45
N ALA A 59 -9.60 -9.28 4.63
CA ALA A 59 -8.74 -10.46 4.49
C ALA A 59 -7.97 -10.77 5.79
N VAL A 60 -7.43 -9.75 6.47
CA VAL A 60 -6.75 -9.94 7.77
C VAL A 60 -7.73 -10.44 8.84
N SER A 61 -8.99 -10.02 8.78
CA SER A 61 -10.04 -10.53 9.69
C SER A 61 -10.50 -11.97 9.38
N GLY A 62 -9.90 -12.65 8.41
CA GLY A 62 -10.15 -14.06 8.12
C GLY A 62 -11.16 -14.35 7.01
N LEU A 63 -11.78 -13.35 6.39
CA LEU A 63 -12.81 -13.58 5.36
C LEU A 63 -12.21 -14.04 4.03
N SER A 64 -12.76 -15.11 3.45
CA SER A 64 -12.38 -15.60 2.12
C SER A 64 -12.71 -14.58 1.02
N ALA A 65 -12.06 -14.72 -0.15
CA ALA A 65 -12.35 -13.84 -1.30
C ALA A 65 -13.83 -13.88 -1.72
N ARG A 66 -14.50 -15.01 -1.49
CA ARG A 66 -15.94 -15.17 -1.73
C ARG A 66 -16.78 -14.34 -0.75
N GLU A 67 -16.53 -14.46 0.54
CA GLU A 67 -17.26 -13.70 1.56
C GLU A 67 -17.01 -12.19 1.42
N ILE A 68 -15.78 -11.80 1.09
CA ILE A 68 -15.45 -10.40 0.78
C ILE A 68 -16.23 -9.92 -0.45
N SER A 69 -16.32 -10.76 -1.48
CA SER A 69 -17.04 -10.41 -2.72
C SER A 69 -18.53 -10.18 -2.47
N GLU A 70 -19.15 -11.01 -1.62
CA GLU A 70 -20.55 -10.89 -1.23
C GLU A 70 -20.78 -9.62 -0.39
N ARG A 71 -19.91 -9.36 0.61
CA ARG A 71 -20.02 -8.18 1.48
C ARG A 71 -19.82 -6.86 0.74
N LEU A 72 -18.97 -6.87 -0.28
CA LEU A 72 -18.57 -5.69 -1.02
C LEU A 72 -19.30 -5.53 -2.37
N PHE A 73 -20.23 -6.44 -2.69
CA PHE A 73 -20.96 -6.52 -3.96
C PHE A 73 -20.03 -6.50 -5.18
N LEU A 74 -18.97 -7.32 -5.13
CA LEU A 74 -17.98 -7.47 -6.19
C LEU A 74 -17.95 -8.91 -6.70
N SER A 75 -17.31 -9.13 -7.85
CA SER A 75 -16.95 -10.48 -8.27
C SER A 75 -15.77 -11.00 -7.45
N VAL A 76 -15.71 -12.33 -7.22
CA VAL A 76 -14.56 -13.00 -6.58
C VAL A 76 -13.26 -12.64 -7.31
N ARG A 77 -13.28 -12.65 -8.64
CA ARG A 77 -12.13 -12.29 -9.48
C ARG A 77 -11.64 -10.87 -9.23
N THR A 78 -12.55 -9.92 -9.01
CA THR A 78 -12.20 -8.54 -8.68
C THR A 78 -11.49 -8.46 -7.34
N VAL A 79 -11.98 -9.19 -6.33
CA VAL A 79 -11.35 -9.24 -5.01
C VAL A 79 -9.96 -9.87 -5.08
N GLU A 80 -9.79 -10.98 -5.80
CA GLU A 80 -8.48 -11.60 -6.03
C GLU A 80 -7.49 -10.65 -6.71
N ASN A 81 -7.94 -9.93 -7.74
CA ASN A 81 -7.11 -8.95 -8.42
C ASN A 81 -6.68 -7.80 -7.49
N HIS A 82 -7.56 -7.35 -6.61
CA HIS A 82 -7.22 -6.35 -5.59
C HIS A 82 -6.20 -6.90 -4.58
N LEU A 83 -6.39 -8.12 -4.09
CA LEU A 83 -5.43 -8.77 -3.19
C LEU A 83 -4.06 -8.94 -3.85
N GLN A 84 -4.00 -9.33 -5.12
CA GLN A 84 -2.73 -9.44 -5.85
C GLN A 84 -2.00 -8.09 -5.94
N ARG A 85 -2.74 -7.00 -6.18
CA ARG A 85 -2.18 -5.64 -6.19
C ARG A 85 -1.69 -5.23 -4.81
N VAL A 86 -2.44 -5.55 -3.75
CA VAL A 86 -2.03 -5.33 -2.35
C VAL A 86 -0.70 -6.04 -2.08
N TYR A 87 -0.61 -7.34 -2.39
CA TYR A 87 0.60 -8.12 -2.18
C TYR A 87 1.79 -7.52 -2.94
N THR A 88 1.59 -7.14 -4.19
CA THR A 88 2.64 -6.54 -5.02
C THR A 88 3.10 -5.17 -4.48
N LYS A 89 2.16 -4.34 -3.98
CA LYS A 89 2.48 -3.02 -3.41
C LYS A 89 3.20 -3.11 -2.07
N LEU A 90 2.87 -4.11 -1.26
CA LEU A 90 3.47 -4.34 0.05
C LEU A 90 4.72 -5.24 0.00
N GLY A 91 5.05 -5.81 -1.17
CA GLY A 91 6.16 -6.75 -1.31
C GLY A 91 5.92 -8.10 -0.64
N LEU A 92 4.66 -8.51 -0.50
CA LEU A 92 4.23 -9.74 0.16
C LEU A 92 3.93 -10.82 -0.88
N SER A 93 4.07 -12.10 -0.50
CA SER A 93 3.81 -13.21 -1.43
C SER A 93 2.45 -13.86 -1.19
N ASN A 94 1.97 -13.82 0.06
CA ASN A 94 0.77 -14.54 0.44
C ASN A 94 -0.07 -13.80 1.49
N ARG A 95 -1.23 -14.40 1.78
CA ARG A 95 -2.19 -13.88 2.76
C ARG A 95 -1.68 -13.92 4.21
N ASN A 96 -0.82 -14.88 4.55
CA ASN A 96 -0.24 -14.98 5.90
C ASN A 96 0.81 -13.88 6.12
N ASP A 97 1.57 -13.52 5.09
CA ASP A 97 2.48 -12.38 5.10
C ASP A 97 1.69 -11.08 5.33
N LEU A 98 0.50 -10.97 4.71
CA LEU A 98 -0.41 -9.84 4.96
C LEU A 98 -0.85 -9.79 6.42
N ALA A 99 -1.31 -10.89 7.00
CA ALA A 99 -1.67 -10.92 8.42
C ALA A 99 -0.50 -10.55 9.33
N SER A 100 0.71 -11.03 9.02
CA SER A 100 1.94 -10.72 9.75
C SER A 100 2.37 -9.26 9.60
N TYR A 101 2.11 -8.66 8.44
CA TYR A 101 2.38 -7.24 8.19
C TYR A 101 1.51 -6.33 9.06
N TYR A 102 0.23 -6.69 9.26
CA TYR A 102 -0.70 -5.93 10.09
C TYR A 102 -0.57 -6.19 11.60
N SER A 103 0.07 -7.28 12.01
CA SER A 103 0.31 -7.58 13.43
C SER A 103 1.53 -6.87 14.01
N ARG A 104 2.41 -6.34 13.15
CA ARG A 104 3.60 -5.59 13.57
C ARG A 104 3.17 -4.22 14.11
N PRO A 105 3.55 -3.85 15.35
CA PRO A 105 3.22 -2.56 15.95
C PRO A 105 3.95 -1.40 15.28
#